data_AF-A0A9D4JCC9-F1
#
_entry.id   AF-A0A9D4JCC9-F1
#
_cell.length_a   1.000
_cell.length_b   1.000
_cell.length_c   1.000
_cell.angle_alpha   90.00
_cell.angle_beta   90.00
_cell.angle_gamma   90.00
#
_symmetry.space_group_name_H-M   'P 1'
#
loop_
_entity.id
_entity.type
_entity.pdbx_description
1 polymer ?
#
loop_
_entity_poly.entity_id
_entity_poly.type
_entity_poly.pdbx_seq_one_letter_code
_entity_poly.pdbx_strand_id
1 'polypeptide(L)'
;MLLLLISEHLCGPLFSPNDGLHRATLRERERERERERERERERERRHQRAFAKFRRSRTHARTQHSATLSPEPTEPRRPVELGACVAHWDTLVCQVSSFSDTYSDT
;
A
#
# COMPACT_ATOMS: atom_id res chain seq x y z
N MET A 1 63.67 3.48 48.98
CA MET A 1 62.51 4.02 48.23
C MET A 1 62.48 3.59 46.75
N LEU A 2 62.98 2.40 46.38
CA LEU A 2 63.06 1.97 44.97
C LEU A 2 62.25 0.69 44.66
N LEU A 3 61.50 0.14 45.62
CA LEU A 3 60.79 -1.13 45.44
C LEU A 3 59.28 -1.00 45.20
N LEU A 4 58.74 0.22 45.09
CA LEU A 4 57.30 0.45 44.83
C LEU A 4 56.96 0.71 43.35
N LEU A 5 57.94 0.80 42.45
CA LEU A 5 57.72 1.17 41.04
C LEU A 5 57.50 -0.01 40.09
N ILE A 6 57.57 -1.25 40.56
CA ILE A 6 57.44 -2.44 39.69
C ILE A 6 56.01 -3.03 39.73
N SER A 7 55.15 -2.56 40.63
CA SER A 7 53.78 -3.12 40.80
C SER A 7 52.75 -2.58 39.80
N GLU A 8 53.01 -1.47 39.10
CA GLU A 8 51.99 -0.85 38.22
C GLU A 8 52.00 -1.35 36.76
N HIS A 9 53.04 -2.06 36.34
CA HIS A 9 53.14 -2.55 34.95
C HIS A 9 52.55 -3.95 34.71
N LEU A 10 52.08 -4.64 35.76
CA LEU A 10 51.38 -5.92 35.63
C LEU A 10 49.86 -5.78 35.57
N CYS A 11 49.32 -4.56 35.66
CA CYS A 11 47.91 -4.27 35.38
C CYS A 11 47.70 -4.00 33.88
N GLY A 12 48.21 -4.89 33.03
CA GLY A 12 47.76 -4.94 31.64
C GLY A 12 46.29 -5.37 31.62
N PRO A 13 45.44 -4.80 30.75
CA PRO A 13 44.06 -5.25 30.64
C PRO A 13 44.10 -6.74 30.34
N LEU A 14 43.62 -7.54 31.30
CA LEU A 14 43.41 -8.96 31.12
C LEU A 14 42.37 -9.09 30.01
N PHE A 15 42.87 -9.18 28.77
CA PHE A 15 42.09 -9.55 27.61
C PHE A 15 41.47 -10.89 27.97
N SER A 16 40.19 -10.85 28.34
CA SER A 16 39.50 -12.04 28.79
C SER A 16 39.40 -12.93 27.56
N PRO A 17 39.87 -14.19 27.60
CA PRO A 17 39.76 -15.10 26.46
C PRO A 17 38.32 -15.24 25.92
N ASN A 18 37.31 -14.83 26.71
CA ASN A 18 35.90 -14.79 26.32
C ASN A 18 35.51 -13.64 25.37
N ASP A 19 36.33 -12.60 25.17
CA ASP A 19 35.99 -11.45 24.33
C ASP A 19 35.89 -11.83 22.83
N GLY A 20 36.64 -12.85 22.41
CA GLY A 20 36.57 -13.39 21.05
C GLY A 20 35.25 -14.10 20.75
N LEU A 21 34.70 -14.83 21.73
CA LEU A 21 33.44 -15.55 21.57
C LEU A 21 32.25 -14.59 21.50
N HIS A 22 32.30 -13.51 22.31
CA HIS A 22 31.25 -12.49 22.27
C HIS A 22 31.23 -11.73 20.95
N ARG A 23 32.40 -11.40 20.38
CA ARG A 23 32.48 -10.75 19.07
C ARG A 23 31.99 -11.65 17.93
N ALA A 24 32.27 -12.96 17.98
CA ALA A 24 31.78 -13.92 17.00
C ALA A 24 30.25 -14.06 17.03
N THR A 25 29.67 -14.18 18.22
CA THR A 25 28.21 -14.28 18.40
C THR A 25 27.46 -13.01 17.97
N LEU A 26 28.03 -11.82 18.23
CA LEU A 26 27.47 -10.56 17.74
C LEU A 26 27.47 -10.50 16.21
N ARG A 27 28.57 -10.93 15.57
CA ARG A 27 28.68 -10.98 14.11
C ARG A 27 27.70 -11.97 13.47
N GLU A 28 27.45 -13.12 14.11
CA GLU A 28 26.43 -14.07 13.65
C GLU A 28 25.02 -13.51 13.79
N ARG A 29 24.71 -12.86 14.92
CA ARG A 29 23.43 -12.16 15.11
C ARG A 29 23.20 -11.08 14.06
N GLU A 30 24.22 -10.32 13.66
CA GLU A 30 24.09 -9.33 12.60
C GLU A 30 23.78 -9.97 11.24
N ARG A 31 24.49 -11.04 10.89
CA ARG A 31 24.22 -11.80 9.65
C ARG A 31 22.82 -12.37 9.62
N GLU A 32 22.30 -12.83 10.75
CA GLU A 32 20.96 -13.37 10.84
C GLU A 32 19.89 -12.30 10.60
N ARG A 33 20.05 -11.12 11.22
CA ARG A 33 19.18 -9.95 10.95
C ARG A 33 19.23 -9.50 9.50
N GLU A 34 20.39 -9.59 8.85
CA GLU A 34 20.53 -9.22 7.45
C GLU A 34 19.76 -10.16 6.51
N ARG A 35 19.84 -11.48 6.76
CA ARG A 35 19.03 -12.48 6.04
C ARG A 35 17.53 -12.28 6.24
N GLU A 36 17.10 -11.86 7.42
CA GLU A 36 15.69 -11.60 7.71
C GLU A 36 15.16 -10.41 6.91
N ARG A 37 15.92 -9.31 6.86
CA ARG A 37 15.58 -8.14 6.01
C ARG A 37 15.52 -8.50 4.53
N GLU A 38 16.38 -9.41 4.07
CA GLU A 38 16.37 -9.86 2.68
C GLU A 38 15.09 -10.64 2.34
N ARG A 39 14.66 -11.54 3.23
CA ARG A 39 13.39 -12.27 3.09
C ARG A 39 12.18 -11.33 3.08
N GLU A 40 12.21 -10.28 3.89
CA GLU A 40 11.13 -9.30 3.93
C GLU A 40 11.01 -8.52 2.60
N ARG A 41 12.14 -8.05 2.06
CA ARG A 41 12.19 -7.40 0.74
C ARG A 41 11.70 -8.33 -0.37
N GLU A 42 12.01 -9.63 -0.30
CA GLU A 42 11.51 -10.60 -1.27
C GLU A 42 9.99 -10.78 -1.19
N ARG A 43 9.43 -10.88 0.02
CA ARG A 43 7.98 -10.95 0.23
C ARG A 43 7.27 -9.71 -0.32
N GLU A 44 7.83 -8.53 -0.08
CA GLU A 44 7.28 -7.28 -0.60
C GLU A 44 7.29 -7.25 -2.13
N ARG A 45 8.41 -7.62 -2.77
CA ARG A 45 8.50 -7.74 -4.23
C ARG A 45 7.47 -8.73 -4.78
N ARG A 46 7.27 -9.88 -4.10
CA ARG A 46 6.27 -10.87 -4.49
C ARG A 46 4.87 -10.28 -4.40
N HIS A 47 4.57 -9.55 -3.34
CA HIS A 47 3.28 -8.88 -3.15
C HIS A 47 3.04 -7.82 -4.22
N GLN A 48 4.04 -6.97 -4.50
CA GLN A 48 3.97 -5.97 -5.57
C GLN A 48 3.74 -6.62 -6.95
N ARG A 49 4.43 -7.73 -7.26
CA ARG A 49 4.22 -8.47 -8.52
C ARG A 49 2.81 -9.05 -8.61
N ALA A 50 2.30 -9.64 -7.53
CA ALA A 50 0.94 -10.17 -7.48
C ALA A 50 -0.10 -9.06 -7.67
N PHE A 51 0.09 -7.92 -7.01
CA PHE A 51 -0.77 -6.76 -7.12
C PHE A 51 -0.74 -6.16 -8.53
N ALA A 52 0.44 -6.04 -9.15
CA ALA A 52 0.58 -5.58 -10.54
C ALA A 52 -0.14 -6.52 -11.51
N LYS A 53 -0.04 -7.84 -11.32
CA LYS A 53 -0.78 -8.84 -12.11
C LYS A 53 -2.29 -8.65 -11.96
N PHE A 54 -2.78 -8.49 -10.73
CA PHE A 54 -4.20 -8.24 -10.46
C PHE A 54 -4.71 -6.95 -11.14
N ARG A 55 -3.94 -5.86 -11.07
CA ARG A 55 -4.29 -4.60 -11.74
C ARG A 55 -4.39 -4.75 -13.26
N ARG A 56 -3.42 -5.45 -13.89
CA ARG A 56 -3.44 -5.72 -15.34
C ARG A 56 -4.66 -6.53 -15.75
N SER A 57 -5.03 -7.55 -14.99
CA SER A 57 -6.24 -8.34 -15.27
C SER A 57 -7.50 -7.46 -15.27
N ARG A 58 -7.61 -6.51 -14.35
CA ARG A 58 -8.77 -5.60 -14.26
C ARG A 58 -8.83 -4.60 -15.42
N THR A 59 -7.69 -4.12 -15.90
CA THR A 59 -7.66 -3.23 -17.08
C THR A 59 -8.01 -3.95 -18.36
N HIS A 60 -7.60 -5.22 -18.53
CA HIS A 60 -7.94 -6.02 -19.72
C HIS A 60 -9.43 -6.39 -19.77
N ALA A 61 -10.06 -6.69 -18.62
CA ALA A 61 -11.50 -6.91 -18.56
C ALA A 61 -12.28 -5.65 -18.98
N ARG A 62 -11.81 -4.46 -18.57
CA ARG A 62 -12.45 -3.19 -18.92
C ARG A 62 -12.38 -2.89 -20.42
N THR A 63 -11.23 -3.13 -21.06
CA THR A 63 -11.10 -2.90 -22.51
C THR A 63 -11.91 -3.89 -23.35
N GLN A 64 -12.13 -5.12 -22.88
CA GLN A 64 -12.98 -6.10 -23.59
C GLN A 64 -14.47 -5.72 -23.58
N HIS A 65 -14.99 -5.15 -22.48
CA HIS A 65 -16.38 -4.68 -22.42
C HIS A 65 -16.60 -3.36 -23.17
N SER A 66 -15.56 -2.52 -23.32
CA SER A 66 -15.65 -1.28 -24.10
C SER A 66 -15.62 -1.52 -25.62
N ALA A 67 -15.06 -2.63 -26.08
CA ALA A 67 -14.97 -2.95 -27.51
C ALA A 67 -16.25 -3.57 -28.11
N THR A 68 -17.16 -4.07 -27.27
CA THR A 68 -18.44 -4.66 -27.70
C THR A 68 -19.61 -3.67 -27.65
N LEU A 69 -19.44 -2.55 -26.95
CA LEU A 69 -20.33 -1.40 -27.02
C LEU A 69 -19.70 -0.35 -27.95
N SER A 70 -19.56 -0.69 -29.23
CA SER A 70 -19.51 0.36 -30.24
C SER A 70 -20.76 1.21 -30.00
N PRO A 71 -20.64 2.50 -29.63
CA PRO A 71 -21.81 3.36 -29.66
C PRO A 71 -22.29 3.34 -31.09
N GLU A 72 -23.38 2.61 -31.34
CA GLU A 72 -24.25 2.84 -32.49
C GLU A 72 -24.36 4.36 -32.58
N PRO A 73 -23.99 4.98 -33.71
CA PRO A 73 -24.10 6.42 -33.88
C PRO A 73 -25.56 6.75 -33.70
N THR A 74 -25.92 7.11 -32.46
CA THR A 74 -27.28 7.41 -32.08
C THR A 74 -27.58 8.64 -32.91
N GLU A 75 -28.41 8.48 -33.94
CA GLU A 75 -28.81 9.57 -34.80
C GLU A 75 -29.14 10.77 -33.92
N PRO A 76 -28.69 11.98 -34.28
CA PRO A 76 -28.97 13.17 -33.48
C PRO A 76 -30.47 13.24 -33.27
N ARG A 77 -30.90 12.97 -32.02
CA ARG A 77 -32.32 13.02 -31.65
C ARG A 77 -32.84 14.37 -32.10
N ARG A 78 -33.88 14.33 -32.94
CA ARG A 78 -34.46 15.53 -33.52
C ARG A 78 -34.79 16.53 -32.39
N PRO A 79 -34.54 17.84 -32.58
CA PRO A 79 -34.64 18.85 -31.51
C PRO A 79 -36.03 19.03 -30.87
N VAL A 80 -37.01 18.20 -31.18
CA VAL A 80 -38.40 18.34 -30.74
C VAL A 80 -38.69 17.62 -29.41
N GLU A 81 -37.83 16.71 -28.95
CA GLU A 81 -38.08 15.94 -27.71
C GLU A 81 -37.30 16.41 -26.46
N LEU A 82 -36.35 17.33 -26.62
CA LEU A 82 -35.56 17.84 -25.49
C LEU A 82 -36.40 18.68 -24.51
N GLY A 83 -37.46 19.35 -24.98
CA GLY A 83 -38.36 20.12 -24.12
C GLY A 83 -39.19 19.24 -23.16
N ALA A 84 -39.61 18.06 -23.61
CA ALA A 84 -40.38 17.12 -22.79
C ALA A 84 -39.50 16.44 -21.72
N CYS A 85 -38.22 16.18 -22.03
CA CYS A 85 -37.29 15.59 -21.07
C CYS A 85 -36.96 16.53 -19.90
N VAL A 86 -36.83 17.84 -20.14
CA VAL A 86 -36.54 18.81 -19.06
C VAL A 86 -37.74 18.94 -18.12
N ALA A 87 -38.96 19.07 -18.66
CA ALA A 87 -40.18 19.13 -17.85
C ALA A 87 -40.42 17.85 -17.01
N HIS A 88 -40.01 16.69 -17.53
CA HIS A 88 -40.10 15.43 -16.79
C HIS A 88 -39.11 15.39 -15.62
N TRP A 89 -37.89 15.90 -15.79
CA TRP A 89 -36.91 16.01 -14.71
C TRP A 89 -37.35 16.96 -13.60
N ASP A 90 -37.89 18.13 -13.93
CA ASP A 90 -38.39 19.06 -12.92
C ASP A 90 -39.54 18.46 -12.10
N THR A 91 -40.41 17.67 -12.75
CA THR A 91 -41.50 16.95 -12.07
C THR A 91 -40.96 15.90 -11.09
N LEU A 92 -39.93 15.13 -11.49
CA LEU A 92 -39.31 14.13 -10.63
C LEU A 92 -38.56 14.75 -9.45
N VAL A 93 -37.85 15.87 -9.68
CA VAL A 93 -37.17 16.61 -8.61
C VAL A 93 -38.18 17.15 -7.59
N CYS A 94 -39.31 17.71 -8.03
CA CYS A 94 -40.39 18.14 -7.13
C CYS A 94 -40.98 16.98 -6.32
N GLN A 95 -41.14 15.79 -6.90
CA GLN A 95 -41.64 14.61 -6.17
C GLN A 95 -40.67 14.10 -5.09
N VAL A 96 -39.36 14.16 -5.36
CA VAL A 96 -38.34 13.70 -4.40
C VAL A 96 -38.17 14.71 -3.24
N SER A 97 -38.27 16.00 -3.52
CA SER A 97 -38.19 17.04 -2.50
C SER A 97 -39.38 16.97 -1.52
N SER A 98 -40.61 16.81 -2.03
CA SER A 98 -41.79 16.69 -1.16
C SER A 98 -41.81 15.44 -0.29
N PHE A 99 -41.18 14.35 -0.75
CA PHE A 99 -41.01 13.13 0.03
C PHE A 99 -40.04 13.32 1.20
N SER A 100 -39.02 14.17 1.03
CA SER A 100 -37.97 14.41 2.03
C SER A 100 -38.47 15.25 3.22
N ASP A 101 -39.40 16.17 2.98
CA ASP A 101 -39.98 17.00 4.04
C ASP A 101 -40.86 16.20 5.02
N THR A 102 -41.49 15.12 4.55
CA THR A 102 -42.35 14.27 5.41
C THR A 102 -41.57 13.35 6.36
N TYR A 103 -40.26 13.17 6.16
CA TYR A 103 -39.42 12.26 6.94
C TYR A 103 -38.58 12.96 8.01
N SER A 104 -38.64 14.30 8.09
CA SER A 104 -37.82 15.09 9.04
C SER A 104 -38.55 15.49 10.33
N ASP A 105 -39.85 15.16 10.47
CA ASP A 105 -40.70 15.51 11.62
C ASP A 105 -41.00 14.33 12.58
N THR A 106 -40.25 13.22 12.47
CA THR A 106 -40.26 12.09 13.44
C THR A 106 -38.96 12.02 14.21
#